data_AF-A0A182GDI9-F1
#
_entry.id   AF-A0A182GDI9-F1
#
_cell.length_a   1.000
_cell.length_b   1.000
_cell.length_c   1.000
_cell.angle_alpha   90.00
_cell.angle_beta   90.00
_cell.angle_gamma   90.00
#
_symmetry.space_group_name_H-M   'P 1'
#
loop_
_entity.id
_entity.type
_entity.pdbx_description
1 polymer ?
#
loop_
_entity_poly.entity_id
_entity_poly.type
_entity_poly.pdbx_seq_one_letter_code
_entity_poly.pdbx_strand_id
1 'polypeptide(L)' 'MKLFALIFFLIFALFSQTTLAVEKCPANSTPEGGHCVTNVIANGGCPDGFKYDVSSNKCRTTPATTKD' A
#
# COMPACT_ATOMS: atom_id res chain seq x y z
N MET A 1 33.23 -27.67 -1.20
CA MET A 1 32.10 -28.13 -2.04
C MET A 1 30.76 -28.06 -1.31
N LYS A 2 30.53 -28.87 -0.26
CA LYS A 2 29.23 -28.96 0.47
C LYS A 2 28.83 -27.73 1.29
N LEU A 3 29.80 -27.01 1.86
CA LEU A 3 29.54 -25.81 2.68
C LEU A 3 28.96 -24.65 1.84
N PHE A 4 29.47 -24.46 0.63
CA PHE A 4 28.99 -23.43 -0.30
C PHE A 4 27.56 -23.67 -0.77
N ALA A 5 27.17 -24.94 -0.95
CA ALA A 5 25.81 -25.31 -1.33
C ALA A 5 24.79 -24.97 -0.23
N LEU A 6 25.14 -25.18 1.04
CA LEU A 6 24.28 -24.84 2.19
C LEU A 6 24.10 -23.32 2.36
N ILE A 7 25.17 -22.55 2.15
CA ILE A 7 25.13 -21.08 2.22
C ILE A 7 24.21 -20.53 1.12
N PHE A 8 24.31 -21.06 -0.10
CA PHE A 8 23.46 -20.62 -1.22
C PHE A 8 21.97 -20.92 -0.97
N PHE A 9 21.67 -22.08 -0.37
CA PHE A 9 20.30 -22.46 -0.01
C PHE A 9 19.70 -21.56 1.08
N LEU A 10 20.49 -21.18 2.09
CA LEU A 10 20.07 -20.27 3.16
C LEU A 10 19.79 -18.86 2.63
N ILE A 11 20.63 -18.36 1.72
CA ILE A 11 20.43 -17.04 1.11
C ILE A 11 19.14 -17.05 0.28
N PHE A 12 18.89 -18.08 -0.52
CA PHE A 12 17.68 -18.17 -1.34
C PHE A 12 16.39 -18.24 -0.49
N ALA A 13 16.42 -18.92 0.65
CA ALA A 13 15.30 -18.96 1.60
C ALA A 13 15.02 -17.59 2.25
N LEU A 14 16.03 -16.75 2.45
CA LEU A 14 15.88 -15.40 3.02
C LEU A 14 15.23 -14.41 2.05
N PHE A 15 15.42 -14.56 0.73
CA PHE A 15 14.91 -13.61 -0.27
C PHE A 15 13.45 -13.87 -0.70
N SER A 16 12.81 -14.97 -0.25
CA SER A 16 11.50 -15.40 -0.76
C SER A 16 10.28 -14.61 -0.23
N GLN A 17 10.46 -13.57 0.58
CA GLN A 17 9.37 -12.98 1.37
C GLN A 17 8.89 -11.59 0.93
N THR A 18 9.30 -11.08 -0.24
CA THR A 18 8.75 -9.81 -0.73
C THR A 18 7.42 -10.02 -1.45
N THR A 19 6.37 -10.29 -0.69
CA THR A 19 4.99 -10.09 -1.16
C THR A 19 4.72 -8.60 -1.23
N LEU A 20 4.82 -8.02 -2.43
CA LEU A 20 4.33 -6.68 -2.72
C LEU A 20 2.81 -6.70 -2.58
N ALA A 21 2.32 -6.34 -1.39
CA ALA A 21 0.91 -6.05 -1.20
C ALA A 21 0.53 -4.93 -2.18
N VAL A 22 -0.23 -5.27 -3.21
CA VAL A 22 -0.76 -4.29 -4.15
C VAL A 22 -1.89 -3.57 -3.43
N GLU A 23 -1.54 -2.53 -2.70
CA GLU A 23 -2.50 -1.60 -2.11
C GLU A 23 -3.33 -0.97 -3.23
N LYS A 24 -4.58 -1.44 -3.36
CA LYS A 24 -5.49 -0.96 -4.40
C LYS A 24 -6.24 0.26 -3.86
N CYS A 25 -5.97 1.41 -4.46
CA CYS A 25 -6.73 2.62 -4.16
C CYS A 25 -8.07 2.64 -4.93
N PRO A 26 -9.16 3.11 -4.30
CA PRO A 26 -10.46 3.24 -4.96
C PRO A 26 -10.40 4.27 -6.11
N ALA A 27 -11.36 4.17 -7.04
CA ALA A 27 -11.40 5.03 -8.22
C ALA A 27 -11.37 6.53 -7.82
N ASN A 28 -10.62 7.33 -8.60
CA ASN A 28 -10.38 8.75 -8.34
C ASN A 28 -9.51 9.06 -7.11
N SER A 29 -8.68 8.11 -6.67
CA SER A 29 -7.64 8.33 -5.65
C SER A 29 -6.28 7.80 -6.08
N THR A 30 -5.23 8.38 -5.52
CA THR A 30 -3.83 8.09 -5.86
C THR A 30 -3.13 7.51 -4.62
N PRO A 31 -2.34 6.45 -4.74
CA PRO A 31 -1.54 5.96 -3.62
C PRO A 31 -0.41 6.95 -3.29
N GLU A 32 -0.33 7.35 -2.02
CA GLU A 32 0.70 8.23 -1.47
C GLU A 32 1.09 7.77 -0.05
N GLY A 33 2.28 7.16 0.08
CA GLY A 33 2.86 6.80 1.38
C GLY A 33 2.07 5.75 2.18
N GLY A 34 1.52 4.74 1.51
CA GLY A 34 0.69 3.70 2.17
C GLY A 34 -0.75 4.13 2.45
N HIS A 35 -1.19 5.23 1.84
CA HIS A 35 -2.54 5.75 1.94
C HIS A 35 -3.05 6.13 0.55
N CYS A 36 -4.37 6.14 0.37
CA CYS A 36 -5.00 6.66 -0.84
C CYS A 36 -5.43 8.09 -0.61
N VAL A 37 -4.92 9.01 -1.41
CA VAL A 37 -5.27 10.44 -1.38
C VAL A 37 -6.22 10.79 -2.52
N THR A 38 -7.19 11.67 -2.26
CA THR A 38 -8.04 12.26 -3.29
C THR A 38 -8.23 13.76 -3.04
N ASN A 39 -8.32 14.51 -4.14
CA ASN A 39 -8.71 15.93 -4.13
C ASN A 39 -10.21 16.11 -4.41
N VAL A 40 -10.93 15.01 -4.66
CA VAL A 40 -12.37 15.07 -4.94
C VAL A 40 -13.11 15.38 -3.65
N ILE A 41 -13.88 16.46 -3.64
CA ILE A 41 -14.81 16.80 -2.56
C ILE A 41 -16.22 16.52 -3.09
N ALA A 42 -16.85 15.48 -2.56
CA ALA A 42 -18.23 15.11 -2.89
C ALA A 42 -19.19 15.70 -1.84
N ASN A 43 -20.28 16.32 -2.27
CA ASN A 43 -21.32 16.88 -1.38
C ASN A 43 -20.79 17.85 -0.29
N GLY A 44 -19.71 18.59 -0.58
CA GLY A 44 -19.11 19.53 0.38
C GLY A 44 -18.16 18.90 1.40
N GLY A 45 -17.82 17.61 1.26
CA GLY A 45 -16.87 16.91 2.12
C GLY A 45 -16.03 15.86 1.38
N CYS A 46 -15.22 15.12 2.11
CA CYS A 46 -14.52 13.98 1.54
C CYS A 46 -15.52 12.88 1.14
N PRO A 47 -15.28 12.16 0.03
CA PRO A 47 -16.11 11.04 -0.40
C PRO A 47 -16.14 9.93 0.67
N ASP A 48 -17.15 9.07 0.61
CA ASP A 48 -17.33 7.99 1.58
C ASP A 48 -16.08 7.12 1.72
N GLY A 49 -15.71 6.84 2.96
CA GLY A 49 -14.49 6.11 3.31
C GLY A 49 -13.21 6.96 3.34
N PHE A 50 -13.25 8.24 2.95
CA PHE A 50 -12.13 9.16 3.09
C PHE A 50 -12.31 10.11 4.28
N LYS A 51 -11.19 10.47 4.92
CA LYS A 51 -11.12 11.43 6.02
C LYS A 51 -10.30 12.63 5.58
N TYR A 52 -10.77 13.83 5.91
CA TYR A 52 -10.02 15.05 5.60
C TYR A 52 -8.78 15.13 6.48
N ASP A 53 -7.61 15.24 5.85
CA ASP A 53 -6.32 15.42 6.48
C ASP A 53 -5.92 16.90 6.35
N VAL A 54 -5.91 17.60 7.47
CA VAL A 54 -5.59 19.03 7.55
C VAL A 54 -4.13 19.34 7.21
N SER A 55 -3.23 18.39 7.43
CA SER A 55 -1.78 18.57 7.23
C SER A 55 -1.42 18.61 5.75
N SER A 56 -2.10 17.78 4.95
CA SER A 56 -1.93 17.70 3.50
C SER A 56 -3.02 18.45 2.73
N ASN A 57 -4.05 18.95 3.41
CA ASN A 57 -5.24 19.60 2.84
C ASN A 57 -5.93 18.69 1.79
N LYS A 58 -5.98 17.38 2.07
CA LYS A 58 -6.49 16.34 1.15
C LYS A 58 -7.34 15.33 1.88
N CYS A 59 -8.18 14.63 1.13
CA CYS A 59 -8.94 13.50 1.65
C CYS A 59 -8.06 12.24 1.59
N ARG A 60 -7.83 11.57 2.74
CA ARG A 60 -7.02 10.35 2.89
C ARG A 60 -7.87 9.16 3.32
N THR A 61 -7.52 7.99 2.83
CA THR A 61 -8.04 6.71 3.34
C THR A 61 -6.95 5.64 3.37
N THR A 62 -7.16 4.59 4.14
CA THR A 62 -6.31 3.40 4.10
C THR A 62 -6.61 2.61 2.82
N PRO A 63 -5.59 2.11 2.11
CA PRO A 63 -5.82 1.32 0.91
C PRO A 63 -6.54 0.03 1.26
N ALA A 64 -7.45 -0.41 0.39
CA ALA A 64 -8.11 -1.68 0.60
C ALA A 64 -7.07 -2.78 0.34
N THR A 65 -6.72 -3.54 1.37
CA THR A 65 -5.97 -4.78 1.19
C THR A 65 -6.94 -5.83 0.64
N THR A 66 -6.99 -6.01 -0.67
CA THR A 66 -7.58 -7.22 -1.24
C THR A 66 -6.67 -8.37 -0.86
N LYS A 67 -6.98 -9.00 0.27
CA LYS A 67 -6.37 -10.25 0.70
C LYS A 67 -7.12 -11.36 -0.05
N ASP A 68 -6.69 -11.63 -1.28
CA ASP A 68 -7.00 -12.91 -1.96
C ASP A 68 -6.19 -14.04 -1.32
#